data_AF-A0A919WRA3-F1
#
_entry.id   AF-A0A919WRA3-F1
#
_cell.length_a   1.000
_cell.length_b   1.000
_cell.length_c   1.000
_cell.angle_alpha   90.00
_cell.angle_beta   90.00
_cell.angle_gamma   90.00
#
_symmetry.space_group_name_H-M   'P 1'
#
loop_
_entity.id
_entity.type
_entity.pdbx_description
1 polymer ?
#
loop_
_entity_poly.entity_id
_entity_poly.type
_entity_poly.pdbx_seq_one_letter_code
_entity_poly.pdbx_strand_id
1 'polypeptide(L)'
;MKNSSKGQEILQKLIVLGLTTLTAGIGLILWFIMRDTLMTYLLYFSIDTWKIPAVDNFSFVLLGIGWLIFVFVIHHILTKSLKKNGVFSTFLIICGYQILLLCICNGSRLLLINQPEWSSILLRGGELTLSLACLIGAYIWRIKKRFGSRDEAK
;
A
#
# COMPACT_ATOMS: atom_id res chain seq x y z
N MET A 1 -41.17 2.06 -2.97
CA MET A 1 -39.79 2.25 -3.47
C MET A 1 -38.72 1.91 -2.41
N LYS A 2 -38.77 0.73 -1.78
CA LYS A 2 -37.84 0.33 -0.67
C LYS A 2 -36.64 -0.52 -1.12
N ASN A 3 -36.65 -0.98 -2.39
CA ASN A 3 -35.65 -1.91 -2.92
C ASN A 3 -34.30 -1.26 -3.29
N SER A 4 -34.29 0.06 -3.53
CA SER A 4 -33.06 0.78 -3.92
C SER A 4 -32.03 0.85 -2.79
N SER A 5 -32.49 0.97 -1.53
CA SER A 5 -31.61 1.10 -0.36
C SER A 5 -30.82 -0.19 -0.04
N LYS A 6 -31.45 -1.37 -0.10
CA LYS A 6 -30.77 -2.66 0.14
C LYS A 6 -29.73 -2.97 -0.96
N GLY A 7 -30.04 -2.68 -2.22
CA GLY A 7 -29.13 -2.88 -3.34
C GLY A 7 -27.88 -2.01 -3.24
N GLN A 8 -28.04 -0.74 -2.84
CA GLN A 8 -26.95 0.21 -2.62
C GLN A 8 -26.00 -0.24 -1.50
N GLU A 9 -26.51 -0.79 -0.40
CA GLU A 9 -25.68 -1.30 0.70
C GLU A 9 -24.84 -2.52 0.29
N ILE A 10 -25.41 -3.43 -0.51
CA ILE A 10 -24.69 -4.62 -1.00
C ILE A 10 -23.57 -4.18 -1.97
N LEU A 11 -23.87 -3.27 -2.89
CA LEU A 11 -22.89 -2.70 -3.82
C LEU A 11 -21.72 -2.03 -3.09
N GLN A 12 -22.01 -1.24 -2.05
CA GLN A 12 -21.00 -0.58 -1.23
C GLN A 12 -20.09 -1.58 -0.50
N LYS A 13 -20.64 -2.68 0.04
CA LYS A 13 -19.85 -3.75 0.66
C LYS A 13 -18.96 -4.46 -0.37
N LEU A 14 -19.47 -4.74 -1.56
CA LEU A 14 -18.69 -5.34 -2.65
C LEU A 14 -17.54 -4.44 -3.10
N ILE A 15 -17.77 -3.12 -3.19
CA ILE A 15 -16.72 -2.15 -3.53
C ILE A 15 -15.62 -2.17 -2.47
N VAL A 16 -15.96 -2.15 -1.17
CA VAL A 16 -14.96 -2.21 -0.10
C VAL A 16 -14.18 -3.52 -0.15
N LEU A 17 -14.87 -4.63 -0.36
CA LEU A 17 -14.22 -5.93 -0.49
C LEU A 17 -13.24 -5.94 -1.65
N GLY A 18 -13.66 -5.51 -2.85
CA GLY A 18 -12.81 -5.43 -4.03
C GLY A 18 -11.60 -4.53 -3.83
N LEU A 19 -11.79 -3.32 -3.27
CA LEU A 19 -10.67 -2.41 -2.97
C LEU A 19 -9.72 -3.00 -1.93
N THR A 20 -10.25 -3.67 -0.90
CA THR A 20 -9.42 -4.35 0.10
C THR A 20 -8.60 -5.46 -0.55
N THR A 21 -9.19 -6.29 -1.41
CA THR A 21 -8.51 -7.37 -2.13
C THR A 21 -7.40 -6.84 -3.02
N LEU A 22 -7.64 -5.75 -3.75
CA LEU A 22 -6.61 -5.10 -4.58
C LEU A 22 -5.45 -4.60 -3.73
N THR A 23 -5.73 -3.87 -2.64
CA THR A 23 -4.70 -3.38 -1.72
C THR A 23 -3.95 -4.52 -1.03
N ALA A 24 -4.63 -5.61 -0.69
CA ALA A 24 -4.03 -6.81 -0.11
C ALA A 24 -3.06 -7.49 -1.11
N GLY A 25 -3.46 -7.59 -2.38
CA GLY A 25 -2.62 -8.11 -3.45
C GLY A 25 -1.36 -7.27 -3.67
N ILE A 26 -1.49 -5.95 -3.72
CA ILE A 26 -0.33 -5.04 -3.79
C ILE A 26 0.56 -5.21 -2.55
N GLY A 27 -0.05 -5.30 -1.37
CA GLY A 27 0.67 -5.53 -0.11
C GLY A 27 1.42 -6.86 -0.08
N LEU A 28 0.92 -7.89 -0.76
CA LEU A 28 1.56 -9.20 -0.89
C LEU A 28 2.80 -9.14 -1.78
N ILE A 29 2.75 -8.38 -2.88
CA ILE A 29 3.94 -8.12 -3.72
C ILE A 29 4.99 -7.35 -2.93
N LEU A 30 4.57 -6.30 -2.22
CA LEU A 30 5.44 -5.51 -1.35
C LEU A 30 6.10 -6.36 -0.26
N TRP A 31 5.36 -7.32 0.31
CA TRP A 31 5.89 -8.27 1.27
C TRP A 31 7.04 -9.11 0.70
N PHE A 32 6.89 -9.68 -0.49
CA PHE A 32 7.98 -10.43 -1.13
C PHE A 32 9.21 -9.56 -1.37
N ILE A 33 9.02 -8.32 -1.82
CA ILE A 33 10.11 -7.37 -2.03
C ILE A 33 10.80 -7.03 -0.70
N MET A 34 10.06 -6.77 0.38
CA MET A 34 10.65 -6.50 1.69
C MET A 34 11.48 -7.68 2.22
N ARG A 35 10.99 -8.91 2.03
CA ARG A 35 11.73 -10.13 2.39
C ARG A 35 13.03 -10.23 1.59
N ASP A 36 12.98 -10.00 0.29
CA ASP A 36 14.16 -10.03 -0.59
C ASP A 36 15.17 -8.92 -0.25
N THR A 37 14.68 -7.72 0.09
CA THR A 37 15.50 -6.62 0.63
C THR A 37 16.16 -7.02 1.95
N LEU A 38 15.42 -7.63 2.88
CA LEU A 38 15.96 -8.11 4.15
C LEU A 38 17.10 -9.14 3.93
N MET A 39 16.92 -10.11 3.03
CA MET A 39 17.97 -11.07 2.69
C MET A 39 19.20 -10.38 2.09
N THR A 40 19.00 -9.39 1.21
CA THR A 40 20.08 -8.58 0.65
C THR A 40 20.87 -7.88 1.77
N TYR A 41 20.20 -7.31 2.76
CA TYR A 41 20.85 -6.68 3.92
C TYR A 41 21.64 -7.68 4.77
N LEU A 42 21.09 -8.85 5.06
CA LEU A 42 21.77 -9.86 5.87
C LEU A 42 23.07 -10.34 5.19
N LEU A 43 23.04 -10.50 3.87
CA LEU A 43 24.21 -10.83 3.06
C LEU A 43 25.25 -9.71 3.07
N TYR A 44 24.82 -8.45 2.94
CA TYR A 44 25.73 -7.30 2.99
C TYR A 44 26.45 -7.18 4.34
N PHE A 45 25.76 -7.43 5.45
CA PHE A 45 26.35 -7.43 6.79
C PHE A 45 27.22 -8.66 7.09
N SER A 46 27.45 -9.56 6.11
CA SER A 46 28.27 -10.77 6.26
C SER A 46 27.84 -11.66 7.42
N ILE A 47 26.52 -11.76 7.66
CA ILE A 47 25.99 -12.72 8.63
C ILE A 47 26.28 -14.13 8.14
N ASP A 48 26.67 -15.02 9.06
CA ASP A 48 26.96 -16.43 8.76
C ASP A 48 25.89 -17.03 7.85
N THR A 49 26.33 -17.56 6.71
CA THR A 49 25.46 -18.18 5.70
C THR A 49 24.58 -19.28 6.29
N TRP A 50 25.05 -19.94 7.36
CA TRP A 50 24.32 -20.95 8.13
C TRP A 50 23.08 -20.43 8.86
N LYS A 51 23.03 -19.14 9.18
CA LYS A 51 21.90 -18.50 9.87
C LYS A 51 20.84 -17.95 8.91
N ILE A 52 21.20 -17.75 7.64
CA ILE A 52 20.31 -17.18 6.61
C ILE A 52 19.00 -17.97 6.46
N PRO A 53 18.99 -19.31 6.36
CA PRO A 53 17.74 -20.08 6.20
C PRO A 53 16.80 -19.92 7.41
N ALA A 54 17.37 -19.83 8.62
CA ALA A 54 16.57 -19.65 9.83
C ALA A 54 15.92 -18.26 9.88
N VAL A 55 16.68 -17.22 9.53
CA VAL A 55 16.15 -15.84 9.47
C VAL A 55 15.11 -15.72 8.35
N ASP A 56 15.33 -16.38 7.23
CA ASP A 56 14.39 -16.39 6.11
C ASP A 56 13.03 -16.98 6.48
N ASN A 57 13.02 -18.18 7.06
CA ASN A 57 11.80 -18.82 7.54
C ASN A 57 11.08 -17.97 8.60
N PHE A 58 11.83 -17.40 9.55
CA PHE A 58 11.24 -16.57 10.60
C PHE A 58 10.67 -15.25 10.05
N SER A 59 11.39 -14.62 9.13
CA SER A 59 10.95 -13.39 8.45
C SER A 59 9.70 -13.63 7.61
N PHE A 60 9.59 -14.79 6.94
CA PHE A 60 8.40 -15.18 6.19
C PHE A 60 7.16 -15.24 7.10
N VAL A 61 7.28 -15.89 8.26
CA VAL A 61 6.17 -15.98 9.24
C VAL A 61 5.82 -14.62 9.81
N LEU A 62 6.81 -13.85 10.29
CA LEU A 62 6.57 -12.54 10.89
C LEU A 62 5.92 -11.56 9.92
N LEU A 63 6.47 -11.46 8.70
CA LEU A 63 5.93 -10.58 7.68
C LEU A 63 4.56 -11.07 7.18
N GLY A 64 4.33 -12.38 7.13
CA GLY A 64 3.01 -12.96 6.82
C GLY A 64 1.94 -12.59 7.85
N ILE A 65 2.27 -12.64 9.14
CA ILE A 65 1.39 -12.16 10.22
C ILE A 65 1.15 -10.65 10.07
N GLY A 66 2.21 -9.88 9.80
CA GLY A 66 2.10 -8.44 9.54
C GLY A 66 1.17 -8.11 8.36
N TRP A 67 1.25 -8.88 7.28
CA TRP A 67 0.37 -8.76 6.12
C TRP A 67 -1.09 -9.07 6.47
N LEU A 68 -1.36 -10.14 7.22
CA LEU A 68 -2.72 -10.46 7.68
C LEU A 68 -3.33 -9.34 8.52
N ILE A 69 -2.55 -8.80 9.47
CA ILE A 69 -2.96 -7.65 10.30
C ILE A 69 -3.26 -6.45 9.39
N PHE A 70 -2.37 -6.17 8.44
CA PHE A 70 -2.54 -5.08 7.48
C PHE A 70 -3.85 -5.21 6.69
N VAL A 71 -4.15 -6.38 6.13
CA VAL A 71 -5.41 -6.62 5.39
C VAL A 71 -6.63 -6.34 6.27
N PHE A 72 -6.61 -6.80 7.53
CA PHE A 72 -7.70 -6.58 8.47
C PHE A 72 -7.89 -5.09 8.81
N VAL A 73 -6.78 -4.38 9.03
CA VAL A 73 -6.77 -2.94 9.31
C VAL A 73 -7.29 -2.15 8.10
N ILE A 74 -6.86 -2.47 6.88
CA ILE A 74 -7.32 -1.82 5.66
C ILE A 74 -8.82 -2.04 5.45
N HIS A 75 -9.30 -3.27 5.64
CA HIS A 75 -10.72 -3.58 5.55
C HIS A 75 -11.56 -2.74 6.53
N HIS A 76 -11.10 -2.65 7.79
CA HIS A 76 -11.77 -1.85 8.82
C HIS A 76 -11.78 -0.35 8.46
N ILE A 77 -10.64 0.18 8.01
CA ILE A 77 -10.48 1.58 7.62
C ILE A 77 -11.38 1.94 6.42
N LEU A 78 -11.41 1.10 5.38
CA LEU A 78 -12.25 1.34 4.20
C LEU A 78 -13.75 1.28 4.57
N THR A 79 -14.14 0.32 5.40
CA THR A 79 -15.51 0.21 5.91
C THR A 79 -15.92 1.46 6.71
N LYS A 80 -15.01 1.99 7.55
CA LYS A 80 -15.24 3.23 8.30
C LYS A 80 -15.34 4.46 7.39
N SER A 81 -14.52 4.53 6.34
CA SER A 81 -14.54 5.62 5.35
C SER A 81 -15.78 5.61 4.46
N LEU A 82 -16.48 4.48 4.38
CA LEU A 82 -17.72 4.35 3.62
C LEU A 82 -18.82 5.23 4.19
N LYS A 83 -18.93 5.30 5.53
CA LYS A 83 -19.86 6.21 6.23
C LYS A 83 -19.58 7.69 5.97
N LYS A 84 -18.36 8.04 5.54
CA LYS A 84 -17.94 9.41 5.27
C LYS A 84 -17.84 9.73 3.77
N ASN A 85 -18.34 8.86 2.88
CA ASN A 85 -18.22 8.98 1.41
C ASN A 85 -16.77 9.26 0.93
N GLY A 86 -15.76 8.75 1.64
CA GLY A 86 -14.34 9.07 1.44
C GLY A 86 -13.49 7.87 1.03
N VAL A 87 -14.12 6.75 0.63
CA VAL A 87 -13.48 5.44 0.42
C VAL A 87 -12.32 5.52 -0.58
N PHE A 88 -12.54 6.15 -1.73
CA PHE A 88 -11.52 6.30 -2.77
C PHE A 88 -10.32 7.14 -2.33
N SER A 89 -10.54 8.22 -1.59
CA SER A 89 -9.44 9.04 -1.04
C SER A 89 -8.62 8.24 -0.03
N THR A 90 -9.27 7.46 0.83
CA THR A 90 -8.57 6.59 1.77
C THR A 90 -7.79 5.48 1.05
N PHE A 91 -8.38 4.86 0.03
CA PHE A 91 -7.71 3.87 -0.82
C PHE A 91 -6.46 4.44 -1.51
N LEU A 92 -6.55 5.62 -2.14
CA LEU A 92 -5.43 6.30 -2.78
C LEU A 92 -4.28 6.59 -1.80
N ILE A 93 -4.59 6.97 -0.56
CA ILE A 93 -3.57 7.17 0.49
C ILE A 93 -2.86 5.86 0.82
N ILE A 94 -3.62 4.78 1.00
CA ILE A 94 -3.04 3.47 1.32
C ILE A 94 -2.15 3.00 0.18
N CYS A 95 -2.62 3.09 -1.07
CA CYS A 95 -1.81 2.77 -2.25
C CYS A 95 -0.57 3.67 -2.34
N GLY A 96 -0.70 4.96 -2.06
CA GLY A 96 0.43 5.90 -2.01
C GLY A 96 1.51 5.45 -1.03
N TYR A 97 1.13 5.06 0.20
CA TYR A 97 2.05 4.52 1.19
C TYR A 97 2.67 3.18 0.77
N GLN A 98 1.91 2.28 0.14
CA GLN A 98 2.45 1.01 -0.37
C GLN A 98 3.52 1.24 -1.43
N ILE A 99 3.25 2.11 -2.41
CA ILE A 99 4.21 2.46 -3.47
C ILE A 99 5.41 3.19 -2.88
N LEU A 100 5.21 4.06 -1.88
CA LEU A 100 6.30 4.75 -1.19
C LEU A 100 7.22 3.76 -0.48
N LEU A 101 6.66 2.78 0.24
CA LEU A 101 7.44 1.74 0.90
C LEU A 101 8.21 0.89 -0.12
N LEU A 102 7.59 0.60 -1.27
CA LEU A 102 8.22 -0.11 -2.38
C LEU A 102 9.42 0.67 -2.93
N CYS A 103 9.26 1.98 -3.13
CA CYS A 103 10.33 2.89 -3.54
C CYS A 103 11.48 2.93 -2.53
N ILE A 104 11.19 2.92 -1.22
CA ILE A 104 12.22 2.85 -0.17
C ILE A 104 12.98 1.52 -0.24
N CYS A 105 12.27 0.39 -0.37
CA CYS A 105 12.88 -0.94 -0.43
C CYS A 105 13.76 -1.13 -1.67
N ASN A 106 13.31 -0.66 -2.83
CA ASN A 106 14.08 -0.70 -4.07
C ASN A 106 15.26 0.29 -4.05
N GLY A 107 15.05 1.48 -3.50
CA GLY A 107 16.09 2.50 -3.35
C GLY A 107 17.22 2.02 -2.44
N SER A 108 16.88 1.41 -1.31
CA SER A 108 17.87 0.91 -0.36
C SER A 108 18.70 -0.26 -0.90
N ARG A 109 18.08 -1.18 -1.66
CA ARG A 109 18.82 -2.27 -2.34
C ARG A 109 19.88 -1.77 -3.31
N LEU A 110 19.62 -0.69 -4.05
CA LEU A 110 20.63 -0.14 -4.96
C LEU A 110 21.82 0.44 -4.23
N LEU A 111 21.56 1.17 -3.14
CA LEU A 111 22.64 1.72 -2.32
C LEU A 111 23.58 0.61 -1.82
N LEU A 112 23.08 -0.61 -1.63
CA LEU A 112 23.86 -1.76 -1.19
C LEU A 112 24.54 -2.52 -2.33
N ILE A 113 23.86 -2.70 -3.48
CA ILE A 113 24.34 -3.54 -4.59
C ILE A 113 25.21 -2.74 -5.58
N ASN A 114 25.17 -1.40 -5.55
CA ASN A 114 26.08 -0.49 -6.26
C ASN A 114 26.23 -0.75 -7.77
N GLN A 115 25.20 -1.27 -8.42
CA GLN A 115 25.13 -1.47 -9.88
C GLN A 115 24.06 -0.55 -10.48
N PRO A 116 24.43 0.66 -10.96
CA PRO A 116 23.48 1.61 -11.53
C PRO A 116 23.14 1.22 -12.98
N GLU A 117 22.13 0.37 -13.15
CA GLU A 117 21.51 0.20 -14.46
C GLU A 117 20.50 1.33 -14.74
N TRP A 118 20.58 1.95 -15.91
CA TRP A 118 19.67 3.04 -16.34
C TRP A 118 18.20 2.63 -16.31
N SER A 119 17.90 1.36 -16.59
CA SER A 119 16.57 0.73 -16.47
C SER A 119 15.99 0.85 -15.06
N SER A 120 16.84 0.65 -14.04
CA SER A 120 16.46 0.69 -12.63
C SER A 120 16.17 2.11 -12.13
N ILE A 121 16.82 3.12 -12.74
CA ILE A 121 16.62 4.53 -12.38
C ILE A 121 15.26 5.03 -12.90
N LEU A 122 14.91 4.69 -14.15
CA LEU A 122 13.62 5.07 -14.74
C LEU A 122 12.44 4.42 -14.02
N LEU A 123 12.54 3.14 -13.69
CA LEU A 123 11.49 2.42 -12.97
C LEU A 123 11.19 3.08 -11.61
N ARG A 124 12.21 3.54 -10.91
CA ARG A 124 12.09 4.21 -9.60
C ARG A 124 11.60 5.64 -9.67
N GLY A 125 12.03 6.38 -10.70
CA GLY A 125 11.44 7.67 -11.00
C GLY A 125 9.93 7.54 -11.23
N GLY A 126 9.53 6.46 -11.93
CA GLY A 126 8.12 6.08 -12.10
C GLY A 126 7.42 5.77 -10.77
N GLU A 127 8.01 4.94 -9.91
CA GLU A 127 7.43 4.58 -8.60
C GLU A 127 7.23 5.81 -7.70
N LEU A 128 8.24 6.70 -7.64
CA LEU A 128 8.18 7.92 -6.83
C LEU A 128 7.12 8.90 -7.36
N THR A 129 7.09 9.13 -8.67
CA THR A 129 6.12 10.05 -9.31
C THR A 129 4.70 9.51 -9.20
N LEU A 130 4.51 8.19 -9.34
CA LEU A 130 3.21 7.53 -9.14
C LEU A 130 2.75 7.62 -7.68
N SER A 131 3.64 7.39 -6.71
CA SER A 131 3.32 7.54 -5.28
C SER A 131 2.89 8.97 -4.95
N LEU A 132 3.65 9.97 -5.41
CA LEU A 132 3.34 11.39 -5.25
C LEU A 132 2.03 11.76 -5.92
N ALA A 133 1.78 11.28 -7.14
CA ALA A 133 0.53 11.50 -7.86
C ALA A 133 -0.67 10.94 -7.10
N CYS A 134 -0.57 9.72 -6.54
CA CYS A 134 -1.61 9.12 -5.71
C CYS A 134 -1.88 9.92 -4.43
N LEU A 135 -0.83 10.38 -3.73
CA LEU A 135 -0.96 11.16 -2.50
C LEU A 135 -1.53 12.56 -2.76
N ILE A 136 -1.04 13.25 -3.79
CA ILE A 136 -1.55 14.58 -4.20
C ILE A 136 -3.00 14.47 -4.65
N GLY A 137 -3.33 13.46 -5.47
CA GLY A 137 -4.70 13.20 -5.90
C GLY A 137 -5.65 12.95 -4.73
N ALA A 138 -5.23 12.16 -3.74
CA ALA A 138 -6.01 11.95 -2.52
C ALA A 138 -6.20 13.23 -1.70
N TYR A 139 -5.17 14.08 -1.63
CA TYR A 139 -5.19 15.33 -0.87
C TYR A 139 -6.10 16.37 -1.52
N ILE A 140 -6.01 16.54 -2.84
CA ILE A 140 -6.90 17.40 -3.63
C ILE A 140 -8.35 16.95 -3.48
N TRP A 141 -8.61 15.63 -3.52
CA TRP A 141 -9.97 15.10 -3.32
C TRP A 141 -10.53 15.43 -1.93
N ARG A 142 -9.71 15.32 -0.87
CA ARG A 142 -10.13 15.72 0.50
C ARG A 142 -10.40 17.21 0.62
N ILE A 143 -9.58 18.05 -0.02
CA ILE A 143 -9.76 19.50 -0.02
C ILE A 143 -11.04 19.88 -0.74
N LYS A 144 -11.25 19.39 -1.98
CA LYS A 144 -12.45 19.68 -2.78
C LYS A 144 -13.72 19.31 -2.03
N LYS A 145 -13.73 18.17 -1.35
CA LYS A 145 -14.86 17.74 -0.53
C LYS A 145 -15.10 18.61 0.71
N ARG A 146 -14.04 19.15 1.32
CA ARG A 146 -14.15 20.07 2.47
C ARG A 146 -14.71 21.45 2.07
N PHE A 147 -14.39 21.93 0.87
CA PHE A 147 -14.87 23.21 0.37
C PHE A 147 -16.29 23.12 -0.21
N GLY A 148 -16.63 22.06 -0.96
CA GLY A 148 -17.98 21.89 -1.49
C GLY A 148 -19.08 21.82 -0.41
N SER A 149 -18.78 21.26 0.76
CA SER A 149 -19.71 21.26 1.90
C SER A 149 -19.92 22.64 2.55
N ARG A 150 -19.06 23.62 2.23
CA ARG A 150 -19.10 24.97 2.80
C ARG A 150 -19.91 25.94 1.92
N ASP A 151 -20.06 25.62 0.63
CA ASP A 151 -20.88 26.38 -0.32
C ASP A 151 -22.37 26.00 -0.27
N GLU A 152 -22.71 24.77 0.15
CA GLU A 152 -24.12 24.34 0.36
C GLU A 152 -24.71 24.80 1.71
N ALA A 153 -23.91 25.43 2.57
CA ALA A 153 -24.32 25.92 3.89
C ALA A 153 -24.54 27.45 3.94
N LYS A 154 -24.48 28.12 2.79
CA LYS A 154 -24.81 29.55 2.60
C LYS A 154 -26.06 29.67 1.74
#